data_AF-Q7NBD1-F1
#
_entry.id   AF-Q7NBD1-F1
#
_cell.length_a   1.000
_cell.length_b   1.000
_cell.length_c   1.000
_cell.angle_alpha   90.00
_cell.angle_beta   90.00
_cell.angle_gamma   90.00
#
_symmetry.space_group_name_H-M   'P 1'
#
loop_
_entity.id
_entity.type
_entity.pdbx_description
1 polymer ?
#
loop_
_entity_poly.entity_id
_entity_poly.type
_entity_poly.pdbx_seq_one_letter_code
_entity_poly.pdbx_strand_id
1 'polypeptide(L)'
;MVDKKNHFFNFLVNLTAYLFRILLKDFVFFKQRYQINNLIVLDQFVNQNKYYQYLTDFKVEPIIKIDLMEEKAESKYLSVAVASILARAFYLELCQKLLNKINYKDDYKKMLVLIIKPLNGLKNILKIIPILIGVRSLKCSLNLLLSF
;
A
#
# COMPACT_ATOMS: atom_id res chain seq x y z
N MET A 1 -9.23 -9.69 -32.78
CA MET A 1 -8.82 -10.49 -31.61
C MET A 1 -8.56 -9.52 -30.47
N VAL A 2 -9.45 -9.45 -29.47
CA VAL A 2 -9.21 -8.60 -28.29
C VAL A 2 -8.03 -9.19 -27.53
N ASP A 3 -6.99 -8.38 -27.36
CA ASP A 3 -5.71 -8.80 -26.81
C ASP A 3 -5.87 -9.24 -25.35
N LYS A 4 -5.92 -10.56 -25.10
CA LYS A 4 -6.23 -11.15 -23.77
C LYS A 4 -5.28 -10.65 -22.67
N LYS A 5 -4.03 -10.29 -23.02
CA LYS A 5 -3.06 -9.68 -22.10
C LYS A 5 -3.53 -8.34 -21.57
N ASN A 6 -4.08 -7.49 -22.43
CA ASN A 6 -4.59 -6.17 -22.05
C ASN A 6 -5.83 -6.30 -21.14
N HIS A 7 -6.67 -7.30 -21.38
CA HIS A 7 -7.83 -7.55 -20.54
C HIS A 7 -7.46 -7.96 -19.10
N PHE A 8 -6.53 -8.91 -18.94
CA PHE A 8 -6.08 -9.34 -17.62
C PHE A 8 -5.35 -8.23 -16.87
N PHE A 9 -4.48 -7.49 -17.56
CA PHE A 9 -3.80 -6.34 -16.96
C PHE A 9 -4.79 -5.27 -16.48
N ASN A 10 -5.76 -4.90 -17.30
CA ASN A 10 -6.80 -3.94 -16.91
C ASN A 10 -7.62 -4.45 -15.70
N PHE A 11 -7.97 -5.75 -15.67
CA PHE A 11 -8.64 -6.34 -14.52
C PHE A 11 -7.81 -6.18 -13.22
N LEU A 12 -6.50 -6.44 -13.27
CA LEU A 12 -5.62 -6.28 -12.11
C LEU A 12 -5.52 -4.82 -11.64
N VAL A 13 -5.40 -3.87 -12.57
CA VAL A 13 -5.34 -2.45 -12.23
C VAL A 13 -6.66 -1.98 -11.62
N ASN A 14 -7.79 -2.42 -12.18
CA ASN A 14 -9.12 -2.16 -11.63
C ASN A 14 -9.22 -2.68 -10.18
N LEU A 15 -8.84 -3.94 -9.96
CA LEU A 15 -8.82 -4.53 -8.62
C LEU A 15 -7.92 -3.76 -7.66
N THR A 16 -6.76 -3.28 -8.13
CA THR A 16 -5.83 -2.47 -7.33
C THR A 16 -6.48 -1.17 -6.85
N ALA A 17 -7.23 -0.47 -7.72
CA ALA A 17 -7.97 0.73 -7.33
C ALA A 17 -9.05 0.43 -6.27
N TYR A 18 -9.75 -0.69 -6.41
CA TYR A 18 -10.75 -1.13 -5.44
C TYR A 18 -10.12 -1.50 -4.07
N LEU A 19 -9.04 -2.26 -4.07
CA LEU A 19 -8.31 -2.62 -2.84
C LEU A 19 -7.74 -1.39 -2.15
N PHE A 20 -7.17 -0.46 -2.91
CA PHE A 20 -6.70 0.82 -2.38
C PHE A 20 -7.84 1.60 -1.70
N ARG A 21 -9.02 1.63 -2.30
CA ARG A 21 -10.22 2.25 -1.73
C ARG A 21 -10.67 1.58 -0.42
N ILE A 22 -10.46 0.28 -0.25
CA ILE A 22 -10.73 -0.40 1.04
C ILE A 22 -9.72 0.08 2.09
N LEU A 23 -8.42 0.11 1.77
CA LEU A 23 -7.37 0.54 2.68
C LEU A 23 -7.56 1.99 3.15
N LEU A 24 -8.08 2.86 2.29
CA LEU A 24 -8.38 4.25 2.64
C LEU A 24 -9.45 4.40 3.74
N LYS A 25 -10.32 3.41 3.96
CA LYS A 25 -11.33 3.46 5.03
C LYS A 25 -10.66 3.62 6.40
N ASP A 26 -9.69 2.77 6.70
CA ASP A 26 -8.97 2.78 7.98
C ASP A 26 -8.16 4.08 8.14
N PHE A 27 -7.59 4.57 7.04
CA PHE A 27 -6.84 5.82 7.01
C PHE A 27 -7.72 7.04 7.36
N VAL A 28 -8.96 7.08 6.88
CA VAL A 28 -9.91 8.17 7.23
C VAL A 28 -10.23 8.18 8.72
N PHE A 29 -10.51 7.01 9.30
CA PHE A 29 -10.74 6.91 10.74
C PHE A 29 -9.52 7.37 11.55
N PHE A 30 -8.31 7.03 11.11
CA PHE A 30 -7.08 7.49 11.73
C PHE A 30 -6.94 9.02 11.64
N LYS A 31 -7.16 9.61 10.45
CA LYS A 31 -7.08 11.06 10.23
C LYS A 31 -8.07 11.82 11.12
N GLN A 32 -9.31 11.35 11.19
CA GLN A 32 -10.36 11.94 12.03
C GLN A 32 -10.02 11.82 13.53
N ARG A 33 -9.58 10.63 13.97
CA ARG A 33 -9.25 10.36 15.37
C ARG A 33 -8.15 11.28 15.91
N TYR A 34 -7.15 11.59 15.09
CA TYR A 34 -6.01 12.42 15.47
C TYR A 34 -6.09 13.85 14.91
N GLN A 35 -7.22 14.26 14.32
CA GLN A 35 -7.46 15.60 13.78
C GLN A 35 -6.36 16.07 12.79
N ILE A 36 -5.85 15.16 11.96
CA ILE A 36 -4.73 15.45 11.05
C ILE A 36 -5.26 16.13 9.79
N ASN A 37 -4.98 17.42 9.57
CA ASN A 37 -5.46 18.19 8.42
C ASN A 37 -4.40 18.44 7.33
N ASN A 38 -3.55 17.44 7.07
CA ASN A 38 -2.50 17.53 6.05
C ASN A 38 -2.98 17.05 4.67
N LEU A 39 -2.25 17.46 3.63
CA LEU A 39 -2.44 16.99 2.24
C LEU A 39 -2.26 15.48 2.13
N ILE A 40 -3.06 14.87 1.26
CA ILE A 40 -2.97 13.45 0.90
C ILE A 40 -2.31 13.34 -0.46
N VAL A 41 -1.07 12.87 -0.44
CA VAL A 41 -0.26 12.62 -1.64
C VAL A 41 -0.21 11.14 -1.92
N LEU A 42 -0.46 10.77 -3.18
CA LEU A 42 -0.46 9.39 -3.65
C LEU A 42 0.55 9.22 -4.78
N ASP A 43 1.35 8.15 -4.71
CA ASP A 43 2.17 7.73 -5.84
C ASP A 43 1.27 7.16 -6.94
N GLN A 44 1.36 7.76 -8.12
CA GLN A 44 0.46 7.50 -9.22
C GLN A 44 0.73 6.11 -9.82
N PHE A 45 -0.12 5.14 -9.48
CA PHE A 45 -0.12 3.82 -10.12
C PHE A 45 -1.03 3.77 -11.36
N VAL A 46 -1.95 4.72 -11.49
CA VAL A 46 -2.82 4.91 -12.65
C VAL A 46 -3.15 6.40 -12.77
N ASN A 47 -3.40 6.88 -13.98
CA ASN A 47 -3.92 8.23 -14.21
C ASN A 47 -5.16 8.50 -13.33
N GLN A 48 -5.23 9.69 -12.75
CA GLN A 48 -6.29 10.10 -11.83
C GLN A 48 -7.70 9.90 -12.39
N ASN A 49 -7.95 10.23 -13.65
CA ASN A 49 -9.27 10.06 -14.26
C ASN A 49 -9.66 8.58 -14.33
N LYS A 50 -8.69 7.72 -14.66
CA LYS A 50 -8.89 6.26 -14.67
C LYS A 50 -9.12 5.71 -13.27
N TYR A 51 -8.43 6.23 -12.26
CA TYR A 51 -8.67 5.84 -10.87
C TYR A 51 -10.14 6.02 -10.49
N TYR A 52 -10.70 7.21 -10.71
CA TYR A 52 -12.10 7.48 -10.41
C TYR A 52 -13.05 6.68 -11.29
N GLN A 53 -12.74 6.50 -12.58
CA GLN A 53 -13.51 5.64 -13.47
C GLN A 53 -13.61 4.20 -12.94
N TYR A 54 -12.52 3.61 -12.46
CA TYR A 54 -12.55 2.24 -11.93
C TYR A 54 -13.43 2.12 -10.69
N LEU A 55 -13.46 3.14 -9.82
CA LEU A 55 -14.38 3.15 -8.70
C LEU A 55 -15.85 3.15 -9.18
N THR A 56 -16.16 3.93 -10.22
CA THR A 56 -17.48 3.91 -10.88
C THR A 56 -17.81 2.56 -11.49
N ASP A 57 -16.85 1.89 -12.15
CA ASP A 57 -17.03 0.55 -12.72
C ASP A 57 -17.39 -0.49 -11.63
N PHE A 58 -16.83 -0.35 -10.43
CA PHE A 58 -17.20 -1.14 -9.24
C PHE A 58 -18.45 -0.65 -8.51
N LYS A 59 -19.10 0.42 -9.00
CA LYS A 59 -20.28 1.06 -8.39
C LYS A 59 -20.01 1.51 -6.95
N VAL A 60 -18.83 2.06 -6.69
CA VAL A 60 -18.44 2.57 -5.38
C VAL A 60 -17.90 4.01 -5.47
N GLU A 61 -18.11 4.77 -4.41
CA GLU A 61 -17.59 6.14 -4.30
C GLU A 61 -16.21 6.18 -3.65
N PRO A 62 -15.38 7.19 -3.97
CA PRO A 62 -14.12 7.44 -3.26
C PRO A 62 -14.38 7.73 -1.78
N ILE A 63 -13.55 7.15 -0.91
CA ILE A 63 -13.67 7.32 0.56
C ILE A 63 -13.20 8.69 1.02
N ILE A 64 -12.17 9.22 0.34
CA ILE A 64 -11.58 10.51 0.63
C ILE A 64 -11.05 11.08 -0.67
N LYS A 65 -11.07 12.42 -0.78
CA LYS A 65 -10.43 13.12 -1.87
C LYS A 65 -8.92 13.00 -1.74
N ILE A 66 -8.25 12.55 -2.81
CA ILE A 66 -6.80 12.62 -2.92
C ILE A 66 -6.42 14.01 -3.43
N ASP A 67 -5.53 14.70 -2.74
CA ASP A 67 -5.16 16.08 -3.09
C ASP A 67 -4.18 16.11 -4.26
N LEU A 68 -3.19 15.21 -4.25
CA LEU A 68 -2.15 15.12 -5.28
C LEU A 68 -1.90 13.66 -5.66
N MET A 69 -1.96 13.37 -6.97
CA MET A 69 -1.50 12.12 -7.58
C MET A 69 -0.34 12.44 -8.51
N GLU A 70 0.84 11.92 -8.21
CA GLU A 70 2.04 12.21 -9.00
C GLU A 70 2.86 10.96 -9.29
N GLU A 71 3.45 10.92 -10.48
CA GLU A 71 4.42 9.88 -10.82
C GLU A 71 5.71 10.05 -10.01
N LYS A 72 6.24 8.91 -9.53
CA LYS A 72 7.47 8.84 -8.73
C LYS A 72 7.39 9.70 -7.47
N ALA A 73 6.23 9.74 -6.83
CA ALA A 73 6.01 10.56 -5.65
C ALA A 73 6.95 10.18 -4.48
N GLU A 74 7.41 8.93 -4.40
CA GLU A 74 8.42 8.50 -3.42
C GLU A 74 9.76 9.25 -3.56
N SER A 75 10.10 9.78 -4.74
CA SER A 75 11.32 10.57 -4.95
C SER A 75 11.15 12.05 -4.58
N LYS A 76 9.90 12.52 -4.43
CA LYS A 76 9.55 13.92 -4.19
C LYS A 76 9.12 14.17 -2.75
N TYR A 77 8.42 13.22 -2.13
CA TYR A 77 7.83 13.37 -0.80
C TYR A 77 8.34 12.30 0.16
N LEU A 78 8.93 12.75 1.27
CA LEU A 78 9.45 11.86 2.30
C LEU A 78 8.35 10.95 2.89
N SER A 79 7.13 11.46 3.08
CA SER A 79 5.99 10.68 3.58
C SER A 79 5.64 9.51 2.65
N VAL A 80 5.69 9.72 1.34
CA VAL A 80 5.43 8.70 0.33
C VAL A 80 6.57 7.69 0.28
N ALA A 81 7.84 8.14 0.38
CA ALA A 81 8.99 7.25 0.48
C ALA A 81 8.87 6.31 1.70
N VAL A 82 8.56 6.87 2.87
CA VAL A 82 8.37 6.11 4.11
C VAL A 82 7.21 5.10 3.96
N ALA A 83 6.09 5.50 3.36
CA ALA A 83 4.97 4.60 3.08
C ALA A 83 5.38 3.44 2.14
N SER A 84 6.12 3.72 1.06
CA SER A 84 6.65 2.72 0.11
C SER A 84 7.54 1.68 0.81
N ILE A 85 8.40 2.13 1.73
CA ILE A 85 9.28 1.25 2.52
C ILE A 85 8.48 0.39 3.49
N LEU A 86 7.53 0.99 4.22
CA LEU A 86 6.68 0.25 5.16
C LEU A 86 5.81 -0.80 4.45
N ALA A 87 5.19 -0.44 3.33
CA ALA A 87 4.39 -1.35 2.52
C ALA A 87 5.23 -2.54 2.02
N ARG A 88 6.45 -2.26 1.54
CA ARG A 88 7.39 -3.28 1.06
C ARG A 88 7.88 -4.21 2.18
N ALA A 89 8.16 -3.67 3.36
CA ALA A 89 8.52 -4.47 4.53
C ALA A 89 7.37 -5.37 5.00
N PHE A 90 6.16 -4.84 5.04
CA PHE A 90 4.95 -5.59 5.41
C PHE A 90 4.63 -6.70 4.40
N TYR A 91 4.76 -6.41 3.10
CA TYR A 91 4.58 -7.39 2.04
C TYR A 91 5.53 -8.59 2.18
N LEU A 92 6.81 -8.33 2.47
CA LEU A 92 7.79 -9.38 2.73
C LEU A 92 7.39 -10.27 3.91
N GLU A 93 7.00 -9.66 5.03
CA GLU A 93 6.58 -10.40 6.22
C GLU A 93 5.38 -11.31 5.92
N LEU A 94 4.40 -10.79 5.16
CA LEU A 94 3.26 -11.57 4.71
C LEU A 94 3.67 -12.73 3.81
N CYS A 95 4.55 -12.49 2.83
CA CYS A 95 5.10 -13.56 1.99
C CYS A 95 5.84 -14.61 2.80
N GLN A 96 6.63 -14.21 3.81
CA GLN A 96 7.30 -15.15 4.71
C GLN A 96 6.32 -16.05 5.44
N LYS A 97 5.25 -15.46 6.00
CA LYS A 97 4.19 -16.20 6.70
C LYS A 97 3.50 -17.18 5.76
N LEU A 98 3.18 -16.77 4.53
CA LEU A 98 2.57 -17.61 3.52
C LEU A 98 3.49 -18.77 3.10
N LEU A 99 4.76 -18.48 2.80
CA LEU A 99 5.75 -19.47 2.40
C LEU A 99 6.01 -20.53 3.49
N ASN A 100 6.05 -20.10 4.74
CA ASN A 100 6.13 -21.01 5.88
C ASN A 100 4.89 -21.91 5.98
N LYS A 101 3.69 -21.39 5.69
CA LYS A 101 2.44 -22.17 5.70
C LYS A 101 2.39 -23.23 4.59
N ILE A 102 2.99 -22.94 3.43
CA ILE A 102 3.06 -23.88 2.30
C ILE A 102 4.36 -24.71 2.25
N ASN A 103 5.20 -24.63 3.29
CA ASN A 103 6.47 -25.35 3.46
C ASN A 103 7.49 -25.16 2.31
N TYR A 104 7.51 -23.98 1.69
CA TYR A 104 8.37 -23.66 0.54
C TYR A 104 9.37 -22.55 0.91
N LYS A 105 10.59 -22.93 1.33
CA LYS A 105 11.55 -22.01 1.99
C LYS A 105 12.61 -21.37 1.07
N ASP A 106 12.90 -21.96 -0.09
CA ASP A 106 14.15 -21.64 -0.79
C ASP A 106 14.10 -20.37 -1.66
N ASP A 107 12.94 -19.95 -2.16
CA ASP A 107 12.83 -18.77 -3.02
C ASP A 107 12.70 -17.44 -2.24
N TYR A 108 12.37 -17.46 -0.95
CA TYR A 108 12.21 -16.25 -0.13
C TYR A 108 13.51 -15.45 0.07
N LYS A 109 14.65 -16.16 0.18
CA LYS A 109 15.96 -15.54 0.44
C LYS A 109 16.35 -14.54 -0.65
N LYS A 110 16.00 -14.82 -1.91
CA LYS A 110 16.26 -13.92 -3.05
C LYS A 110 15.45 -12.62 -2.94
N MET A 111 14.21 -12.71 -2.44
CA MET A 111 13.31 -11.57 -2.29
C MET A 111 13.72 -10.64 -1.14
N LEU A 112 14.19 -11.19 -0.01
CA LEU A 112 14.71 -10.43 1.13
C LEU A 112 15.94 -9.56 0.78
N VAL A 113 16.87 -10.10 -0.01
CA VAL A 113 18.14 -9.43 -0.34
C VAL A 113 17.92 -8.12 -1.10
N LEU A 114 16.88 -8.03 -1.94
CA LEU A 114 16.54 -6.83 -2.70
C LEU A 114 16.09 -5.66 -1.81
N ILE A 115 15.68 -5.92 -0.57
CA ILE A 115 15.01 -4.95 0.32
C ILE A 115 15.87 -4.56 1.54
N ILE A 116 16.77 -5.44 1.97
CA ILE A 116 17.75 -5.11 3.03
C ILE A 116 18.63 -3.92 2.61
N LYS A 117 18.92 -3.77 1.32
CA LYS A 117 19.69 -2.64 0.76
C LYS A 117 19.03 -1.28 1.05
N PRO A 118 17.77 -1.00 0.66
CA PRO A 118 17.11 0.26 0.98
C PRO A 118 16.83 0.45 2.47
N LEU A 119 16.45 -0.59 3.22
CA LEU A 119 16.20 -0.48 4.68
C LEU A 119 17.45 -0.08 5.48
N ASN A 120 18.62 -0.56 5.08
CA ASN A 120 19.88 -0.17 5.71
C ASN A 120 20.19 1.33 5.55
N GLY A 121 19.75 1.95 4.45
CA GLY A 121 19.86 3.39 4.24
C GLY A 121 18.94 4.23 5.15
N LEU A 122 17.80 3.66 5.57
CA LEU A 122 16.82 4.35 6.44
C LEU A 122 16.94 4.04 7.93
N LYS A 123 17.89 3.19 8.35
CA LYS A 123 18.13 2.87 9.77
C LYS A 123 18.35 4.10 10.65
N ASN A 124 18.90 5.19 10.09
CA ASN A 124 19.11 6.44 10.81
C ASN A 124 17.82 7.25 11.01
N ILE A 125 16.85 7.13 10.09
CA ILE A 125 15.55 7.85 10.14
C ILE A 125 14.55 7.08 11.01
N LEU A 126 14.55 5.75 10.92
CA LEU A 126 13.66 4.86 11.70
C LEU A 126 13.95 4.86 13.21
N LYS A 127 15.14 5.29 13.67
CA LYS A 127 15.43 5.48 15.10
C LYS A 127 14.61 6.59 15.76
N ILE A 128 14.05 7.52 14.97
CA ILE A 128 13.29 8.69 15.45
C ILE A 128 11.78 8.37 15.56
N ILE A 129 11.30 7.43 14.74
CA ILE A 129 9.87 7.09 14.58
C ILE A 129 9.20 6.36 15.78
N PRO A 130 9.89 5.65 16.70
CA PRO A 130 9.22 4.95 17.81
C PRO A 130 8.43 5.89 18.75
N ILE A 131 8.67 7.20 18.69
CA ILE A 131 7.99 8.20 19.52
C ILE A 131 6.56 8.51 19.00
N LEU A 132 6.22 8.20 17.75
CA LEU A 132 5.01 8.70 17.08
C LEU A 132 3.91 7.68 16.78
N ILE A 133 4.18 6.37 16.80
CA ILE A 133 3.19 5.38 16.33
C ILE A 133 2.95 4.29 17.38
N GLY A 134 1.93 4.50 18.21
CA GLY A 134 1.34 3.45 19.05
C GLY A 134 0.65 2.39 18.18
N VAL A 135 1.39 1.33 17.84
CA VAL A 135 0.96 0.22 16.97
C VAL A 135 -0.05 -0.69 17.69
N ARG A 136 -1.30 -0.24 17.81
CA ARG A 136 -2.44 -1.09 18.25
C ARG A 136 -3.52 -1.23 17.17
N SER A 137 -3.59 -0.29 16.23
CA SER A 137 -4.65 -0.22 15.20
C SER A 137 -4.46 -1.18 14.01
N LEU A 138 -3.22 -1.46 13.58
CA LEU A 138 -2.95 -2.32 12.42
C LEU A 138 -3.26 -3.82 12.65
N LYS A 139 -3.39 -4.26 13.91
CA LYS A 139 -3.70 -5.65 14.24
C LYS A 139 -5.16 -6.01 13.89
N CYS A 140 -6.05 -5.02 13.81
CA CYS A 140 -7.47 -5.24 13.53
C CYS A 140 -7.73 -5.50 12.03
N SER A 141 -7.05 -4.77 11.14
CA SER A 141 -7.24 -4.90 9.69
C SER A 141 -6.66 -6.21 9.13
N LEU A 142 -5.65 -6.81 9.78
CA LEU A 142 -5.13 -8.14 9.40
C LEU A 142 -6.12 -9.28 9.65
N ASN A 143 -6.90 -9.21 10.74
CA ASN A 143 -7.84 -10.29 11.08
C ASN A 143 -9.00 -10.38 10.08
N LEU A 144 -9.38 -9.26 9.46
CA LEU A 144 -10.42 -9.23 8.42
C LEU A 144 -9.92 -9.79 7.08
N LEU A 145 -8.61 -9.71 6.82
CA LEU A 145 -7.98 -10.18 5.58
C LEU A 145 -7.57 -11.66 5.66
N LEU A 146 -7.47 -12.22 6.86
CA LEU A 146 -7.17 -13.63 7.12
C LEU A 146 -8.44 -14.48 7.37
N SER A 147 -9.62 -13.86 7.38
CA SER A 147 -10.93 -14.51 7.51
C SER A 147 -11.64 -14.76 6.17
N PHE A 148 -10.95 -14.57 5.04
CA PHE A 148 -11.41 -14.94 3.70
C PHE A 148 -10.51 -16.03 3.10
#